data_AF-A0A3D9LIL7-F1
#
_entry.id   AF-A0A3D9LIL7-F1
#
_cell.length_a   1.000
_cell.length_b   1.000
_cell.length_c   1.000
_cell.angle_alpha   90.00
_cell.angle_beta   90.00
_cell.angle_gamma   90.00
#
_symmetry.space_group_name_H-M   'P 1'
#
loop_
_entity.id
_entity.type
_entity.pdbx_description
1 polymer ?
#
loop_
_entity_poly.entity_id
_entity_poly.type
_entity_poly.pdbx_seq_one_letter_code
_entity_poly.pdbx_strand_id
1 'polypeptide(L)'
;MSNRKHTATAVSSKFVLIVAAALALTGCALVIFGCAFEAQSQLDLLRASGPAALDTYLAHVGSHQLSFAALMVESVTGHGYAYSAFIQGVGLWFVFVLAPLSVVLLTAARWFAVRERSTSLRPAMAH
;
A
#
# COMPACT_ATOMS: atom_id res chain seq x y z
N MET A 1 -33.88 28.23 -0.86
CA MET A 1 -32.50 27.73 -1.11
C MET A 1 -32.13 26.70 -0.04
N SER A 2 -32.37 25.41 -0.29
CA SER A 2 -31.94 24.31 0.60
C SER A 2 -31.37 23.21 -0.29
N ASN A 3 -30.08 23.32 -0.63
CA ASN A 3 -29.43 22.43 -1.59
C ASN A 3 -27.97 22.16 -1.21
N ARG A 4 -27.71 21.73 0.05
CA ARG A 4 -26.34 21.48 0.53
C ARG A 4 -26.12 20.23 1.39
N LYS A 5 -27.13 19.39 1.69
CA LYS A 5 -26.96 18.33 2.72
C LYS A 5 -26.98 16.87 2.24
N HIS A 6 -27.00 16.59 0.93
CA HIS A 6 -27.03 15.20 0.44
C HIS A 6 -25.84 14.78 -0.43
N THR A 7 -24.87 15.66 -0.68
CA THR A 7 -23.77 15.38 -1.60
C THR A 7 -22.57 14.65 -0.97
N ALA A 8 -22.50 14.51 0.36
CA ALA A 8 -21.34 13.90 1.02
C ALA A 8 -21.46 12.37 1.27
N THR A 9 -22.64 11.77 1.11
CA THR A 9 -22.90 10.40 1.63
C THR A 9 -23.12 9.32 0.57
N ALA A 10 -22.94 9.62 -0.72
CA ALA A 10 -23.04 8.63 -1.80
C ALA A 10 -21.67 8.32 -2.43
N VAL A 11 -20.65 8.02 -1.61
CA VAL A 11 -19.43 7.40 -2.14
C VAL A 11 -19.81 6.02 -2.67
N SER A 12 -19.86 5.88 -4.00
CA SER A 12 -20.19 4.62 -4.66
C SER A 12 -19.19 3.53 -4.26
N SER A 13 -19.65 2.41 -3.71
CA SER A 13 -18.76 1.30 -3.35
C SER A 13 -17.95 0.80 -4.53
N LYS A 14 -18.52 0.87 -5.74
CA LYS A 14 -17.80 0.51 -6.96
C LYS A 14 -16.58 1.40 -7.16
N PHE A 15 -16.72 2.70 -6.91
CA PHE A 15 -15.61 3.65 -7.05
C PHE A 15 -14.48 3.35 -6.05
N VAL A 16 -14.80 3.08 -4.78
CA VAL A 16 -13.75 2.77 -3.80
C VAL A 16 -13.09 1.43 -4.05
N LEU A 17 -13.85 0.42 -4.51
CA LEU A 17 -13.25 -0.85 -4.92
C LEU A 17 -12.33 -0.69 -6.14
N ILE A 18 -12.70 0.18 -7.10
CA ILE A 18 -11.83 0.52 -8.23
C ILE A 18 -10.55 1.21 -7.74
N VAL A 19 -10.66 2.18 -6.81
CA VAL A 19 -9.49 2.86 -6.23
C VAL A 19 -8.61 1.86 -5.48
N ALA A 20 -9.18 0.97 -4.66
CA ALA A 20 -8.43 -0.06 -3.96
C ALA A 20 -7.71 -1.01 -4.93
N ALA A 21 -8.39 -1.43 -6.00
CA ALA A 21 -7.80 -2.26 -7.04
C ALA A 21 -6.67 -1.54 -7.78
N ALA A 22 -6.84 -0.26 -8.10
CA ALA A 22 -5.81 0.56 -8.73
C ALA A 22 -4.58 0.70 -7.83
N LEU A 23 -4.78 1.01 -6.54
CA LEU A 23 -3.70 1.10 -5.55
C LEU A 23 -2.95 -0.24 -5.43
N ALA A 24 -3.67 -1.36 -5.37
CA ALA A 24 -3.07 -2.68 -5.33
C ALA A 24 -2.27 -2.99 -6.61
N LEU A 25 -2.83 -2.69 -7.79
CA LEU A 25 -2.14 -2.88 -9.08
C LEU A 25 -0.87 -2.04 -9.17
N THR A 26 -0.93 -0.77 -8.76
CA THR A 26 0.23 0.12 -8.71
C THR A 26 1.29 -0.42 -7.75
N GLY A 27 0.88 -0.86 -6.56
CA GLY A 27 1.79 -1.46 -5.59
C GLY A 27 2.47 -2.72 -6.12
N CYS A 28 1.71 -3.63 -6.75
CA CYS A 28 2.25 -4.83 -7.39
C CYS A 28 3.25 -4.48 -8.51
N ALA A 29 2.91 -3.50 -9.37
CA ALA A 29 3.80 -3.07 -10.44
C ALA A 29 5.12 -2.51 -9.90
N LEU A 30 5.08 -1.71 -8.82
CA LEU A 30 6.27 -1.17 -8.17
C LEU A 30 7.14 -2.27 -7.56
N VAL A 31 6.55 -3.28 -6.90
CA VAL A 31 7.31 -4.42 -6.37
C VAL A 31 7.99 -5.18 -7.51
N ILE A 32 7.28 -5.50 -8.59
CA ILE A 32 7.84 -6.21 -9.75
C ILE A 32 8.99 -5.41 -10.37
N PHE A 33 8.79 -4.10 -10.56
CA PHE A 33 9.82 -3.22 -11.10
C PHE A 33 11.04 -3.13 -10.17
N GLY A 34 10.83 -3.05 -8.86
CA GLY A 34 11.90 -3.10 -7.87
C GLY A 34 12.70 -4.40 -7.95
N CYS A 35 12.04 -5.55 -8.06
CA CYS A 35 12.71 -6.84 -8.25
C CYS A 35 13.52 -6.88 -9.56
N ALA A 36 12.98 -6.33 -10.65
CA ALA A 36 13.69 -6.25 -11.93
C ALA A 36 14.93 -5.34 -11.86
N PHE A 37 14.81 -4.19 -11.18
CA PHE A 37 15.92 -3.27 -10.95
C PHE A 37 17.02 -3.91 -10.10
N GLU A 38 16.64 -4.63 -9.03
CA GLU A 38 17.57 -5.39 -8.20
C GLU A 38 18.35 -6.42 -9.04
N ALA A 39 17.64 -7.23 -9.84
CA ALA A 39 18.27 -8.24 -10.70
C ALA A 39 19.23 -7.60 -11.72
N GLN A 40 18.84 -6.45 -12.29
CA GLN A 40 19.69 -5.70 -13.21
C GLN A 40 20.95 -5.17 -12.51
N SER A 41 20.83 -4.64 -11.29
CA SER A 41 21.95 -4.12 -10.51
C SER A 41 22.95 -5.23 -10.12
N GLN A 42 22.45 -6.41 -9.76
CA GLN A 42 23.29 -7.59 -9.50
C GLN A 42 24.04 -8.05 -10.75
N LEU A 43 23.37 -8.03 -11.91
CA LEU A 43 23.98 -8.39 -13.19
C LEU A 43 25.05 -7.37 -13.62
N ASP A 44 24.82 -6.08 -13.34
CA ASP A 44 25.79 -5.03 -13.62
C ASP A 44 27.01 -5.13 -12.70
N LEU A 45 26.80 -5.36 -11.40
CA LEU A 45 27.88 -5.64 -10.44
C LEU A 45 28.71 -6.86 -10.83
N LEU A 46 28.08 -7.93 -11.30
CA LEU A 46 28.78 -9.10 -11.82
C LEU A 46 29.67 -8.77 -13.01
N ARG A 47 29.16 -7.96 -13.94
CA ARG A 47 29.88 -7.59 -15.17
C ARG A 47 31.02 -6.61 -14.89
N ALA A 48 30.81 -5.66 -13.98
CA ALA A 48 31.77 -4.60 -13.67
C ALA A 48 32.84 -5.03 -12.67
N SER A 49 32.49 -5.84 -11.66
CA SER A 49 33.34 -6.11 -10.49
C SER A 49 33.55 -7.60 -10.22
N GLY A 50 32.93 -8.47 -11.01
CA GLY A 50 33.09 -9.92 -10.91
C GLY A 50 32.30 -10.58 -9.78
N PRO A 51 32.41 -11.91 -9.65
CA PRO A 51 31.59 -12.71 -8.74
C PRO A 51 31.88 -12.45 -7.26
N ALA A 52 33.11 -12.09 -6.88
CA ALA A 52 33.47 -11.82 -5.49
C ALA A 52 32.74 -10.56 -4.95
N ALA A 53 32.58 -9.54 -5.79
CA ALA A 53 31.85 -8.32 -5.41
C ALA A 53 30.35 -8.61 -5.24
N LEU A 54 29.76 -9.42 -6.14
CA LEU A 54 28.36 -9.84 -5.97
C LEU A 54 28.17 -10.62 -4.67
N ASP A 55 29.06 -11.55 -4.36
CA ASP A 55 28.94 -12.38 -3.15
C ASP A 55 29.03 -11.51 -1.88
N THR A 56 29.92 -10.52 -1.85
CA THR A 56 29.96 -9.55 -0.74
C THR A 56 28.69 -8.71 -0.63
N TYR A 57 28.07 -8.31 -1.76
CA TYR A 57 26.79 -7.61 -1.76
C TYR A 57 25.67 -8.49 -1.20
N LEU A 58 25.57 -9.73 -1.68
CA LEU A 58 24.56 -10.70 -1.21
C LEU A 58 24.75 -11.06 0.26
N ALA A 59 25.99 -11.21 0.73
CA ALA A 59 26.30 -11.44 2.13
C ALA A 59 25.92 -10.22 2.98
N HIS A 60 26.15 -9.00 2.48
CA HIS A 60 25.78 -7.77 3.18
C HIS A 60 24.26 -7.62 3.32
N VAL A 61 23.53 -7.79 2.22
CA VAL A 61 22.05 -7.76 2.21
C VAL A 61 21.49 -8.92 3.05
N GLY A 62 22.04 -10.13 2.91
CA GLY A 62 21.61 -11.34 3.61
C GLY A 62 21.88 -11.33 5.11
N SER A 63 22.89 -10.60 5.58
CA SER A 63 23.16 -10.41 7.01
C SER A 63 22.09 -9.58 7.72
N HIS A 64 21.30 -8.81 6.97
CA HIS A 64 20.18 -8.01 7.46
C HIS A 64 18.85 -8.66 7.09
N GLN A 65 18.56 -9.83 7.68
CA GLN A 65 17.25 -10.47 7.59
C GLN A 65 16.21 -9.67 8.37
N LEU A 66 15.67 -8.64 7.73
CA LEU A 66 14.58 -7.86 8.29
C LEU A 66 13.28 -8.65 8.22
N SER A 67 12.52 -8.63 9.30
CA SER A 67 11.12 -9.07 9.25
C SER A 67 10.35 -8.25 8.22
N PHE A 68 9.28 -8.80 7.64
CA PHE A 68 8.50 -8.11 6.61
C PHE A 68 8.04 -6.70 7.02
N ALA A 69 7.61 -6.53 8.28
CA ALA A 69 7.23 -5.24 8.82
C ALA A 69 8.43 -4.28 8.95
N ALA A 70 9.58 -4.79 9.42
CA ALA A 70 10.81 -4.00 9.50
C ALA A 70 11.28 -3.57 8.11
N LEU A 71 11.20 -4.46 7.11
CA LEU A 71 11.53 -4.15 5.71
C LEU A 71 10.62 -3.04 5.15
N MET A 72 9.31 -3.08 5.42
CA MET A 72 8.40 -2.00 5.02
C MET A 72 8.75 -0.66 5.69
N VAL A 73 9.25 -0.64 6.92
CA VAL A 73 9.62 0.61 7.60
C VAL A 73 11.01 1.11 7.16
N GLU A 74 11.99 0.21 7.08
CA GLU A 74 13.37 0.54 6.71
C GLU A 74 13.49 0.98 5.25
N SER A 75 12.68 0.42 4.37
CA SER A 75 12.61 0.83 2.96
C SER A 75 12.21 2.29 2.75
N VAL A 76 11.29 2.83 3.57
CA VAL A 76 10.85 4.24 3.46
C VAL A 76 11.66 5.20 4.33
N THR A 77 12.39 4.69 5.32
CA THR A 77 13.26 5.50 6.19
C THR A 77 14.69 5.60 5.67
N GLY A 78 15.01 4.92 4.56
CA GLY A 78 16.34 4.98 3.93
C GLY A 78 17.39 4.06 4.56
N HIS A 79 16.98 3.13 5.42
CA HIS A 79 17.87 2.14 6.06
C HIS A 79 17.87 0.80 5.30
N GLY A 80 17.16 0.70 4.18
CA GLY A 80 17.20 -0.48 3.32
C GLY A 80 18.54 -0.64 2.62
N TYR A 81 19.19 -1.79 2.83
CA TYR A 81 20.51 -2.10 2.27
C TYR A 81 20.48 -2.53 0.79
N ALA A 82 19.31 -2.90 0.27
CA ALA A 82 19.15 -3.30 -1.13
C ALA A 82 18.90 -2.09 -2.03
N TYR A 83 19.48 -2.07 -3.24
CA TYR A 83 19.36 -0.96 -4.19
C TYR A 83 17.91 -0.62 -4.56
N SER A 84 17.02 -1.62 -4.60
CA SER A 84 15.60 -1.42 -4.90
C SER A 84 14.71 -1.36 -3.66
N ALA A 85 15.29 -1.39 -2.45
CA ALA A 85 14.54 -1.50 -1.19
C ALA A 85 13.44 -0.44 -1.09
N PHE A 86 13.74 0.81 -1.46
CA PHE A 86 12.77 1.90 -1.47
C PHE A 86 11.59 1.63 -2.41
N ILE A 87 11.85 1.25 -3.66
CA ILE A 87 10.81 1.04 -4.67
C ILE A 87 9.91 -0.14 -4.28
N GLN A 88 10.51 -1.26 -3.86
CA GLN A 88 9.76 -2.42 -3.39
C GLN A 88 8.96 -2.08 -2.12
N GLY A 89 9.57 -1.36 -1.18
CA GLY A 89 8.93 -0.89 0.05
C GLY A 89 7.69 -0.04 -0.22
N VAL A 90 7.81 0.99 -1.05
CA VAL A 90 6.67 1.81 -1.46
C VAL A 90 5.58 0.94 -2.08
N GLY A 91 5.94 0.01 -2.96
CA GLY A 91 4.99 -0.95 -3.54
C GLY A 91 4.24 -1.77 -2.48
N LEU A 92 4.94 -2.28 -1.46
CA LEU A 92 4.34 -3.01 -0.35
C LEU A 92 3.39 -2.14 0.49
N TRP A 93 3.72 -0.86 0.71
CA TRP A 93 2.81 0.07 1.40
C TRP A 93 1.50 0.28 0.64
N PHE A 94 1.55 0.34 -0.70
CA PHE A 94 0.35 0.42 -1.53
C PHE A 94 -0.55 -0.81 -1.38
N VAL A 95 0.04 -2.01 -1.41
CA VAL A 95 -0.70 -3.28 -1.36
C VAL A 95 -1.22 -3.61 0.06
N PHE A 96 -0.40 -3.45 1.09
CA PHE A 96 -0.70 -3.95 2.43
C PHE A 96 -1.24 -2.89 3.38
N VAL A 97 -1.05 -1.60 3.08
CA VAL A 97 -1.54 -0.52 3.94
C VAL A 97 -2.62 0.29 3.24
N LEU A 98 -2.31 0.91 2.11
CA LEU A 98 -3.23 1.87 1.47
C LEU A 98 -4.49 1.20 0.88
N ALA A 99 -4.33 0.10 0.15
CA ALA A 99 -5.47 -0.61 -0.41
C ALA A 99 -6.43 -1.16 0.67
N PRO A 100 -5.97 -1.86 1.73
CA PRO A 100 -6.85 -2.31 2.81
C PRO A 100 -7.46 -1.16 3.60
N LEU A 101 -6.68 -0.10 3.88
CA LEU A 101 -7.18 1.08 4.60
C LEU A 101 -8.35 1.74 3.86
N SER A 102 -8.29 1.82 2.53
CA SER A 102 -9.38 2.38 1.72
C SER A 102 -10.70 1.59 1.86
N VAL A 103 -10.62 0.26 1.97
CA VAL A 103 -11.77 -0.63 2.16
C VAL A 103 -12.32 -0.51 3.59
N VAL A 104 -11.43 -0.45 4.58
CA VAL A 104 -11.81 -0.25 5.99
C VAL A 104 -12.51 1.09 6.18
N LEU A 105 -11.98 2.18 5.61
CA LEU A 105 -12.58 3.51 5.62
C LEU A 105 -13.98 3.53 4.98
N LEU A 106 -14.16 2.86 3.84
CA LEU A 106 -15.49 2.71 3.23
C LEU A 106 -16.46 1.96 4.15
N THR A 107 -15.99 0.89 4.77
CA THR A 107 -16.81 0.05 5.65
C THR A 107 -17.25 0.84 6.89
N ALA A 108 -16.32 1.59 7.49
CA ALA A 108 -16.59 2.49 8.59
C ALA A 108 -17.59 3.59 8.19
N ALA A 109 -17.35 4.27 7.05
CA ALA A 109 -18.24 5.30 6.55
C ALA A 109 -19.67 4.79 6.32
N ARG A 110 -19.82 3.57 5.78
CA ARG A 110 -21.12 2.91 5.62
C ARG A 110 -21.76 2.58 6.96
N TRP A 111 -20.99 2.08 7.91
CA TRP A 111 -21.49 1.77 9.25
C TRP A 111 -22.05 3.02 9.95
N PHE A 112 -21.34 4.14 9.87
CA PHE A 112 -21.81 5.42 10.41
C PHE A 112 -23.08 5.91 9.68
N ALA A 113 -23.12 5.84 8.35
CA ALA A 113 -24.30 6.23 7.58
C ALA A 113 -25.55 5.39 7.91
N VAL A 114 -25.40 4.08 8.11
CA VAL A 114 -26.49 3.18 8.53
C VAL A 114 -26.95 3.51 9.95
N ARG A 115 -26.01 3.78 10.87
CA ARG A 115 -26.30 4.16 12.26
C ARG A 115 -27.08 5.48 12.35
N GLU A 116 -26.70 6.49 11.57
CA GLU A 116 -27.42 7.77 11.53
C GLU A 116 -28.86 7.58 11.04
N ARG A 117 -29.05 6.74 10.01
CA ARG A 117 -30.38 6.44 9.45
C ARG A 117 -31.28 5.71 10.45
N SER A 118 -30.73 4.75 11.21
CA SER A 118 -31.50 4.01 12.22
C SER A 118 -31.90 4.88 13.40
N THR A 119 -31.06 5.85 13.80
CA THR A 119 -31.43 6.84 14.83
C THR A 119 -32.46 7.85 14.35
N SER A 120 -32.47 8.22 13.07
CA SER A 120 -33.46 9.17 12.51
C SER A 120 -34.85 8.57 12.33
N LEU A 121 -34.96 7.25 12.13
CA LEU A 121 -36.25 6.55 11.96
C LEU A 121 -36.98 6.29 13.29
N ARG A 122 -36.24 6.16 14.40
CA ARG A 122 -36.80 5.90 15.74
C ARG A 122 -37.74 7.00 16.29
N PRO A 123 -37.45 8.30 16.18
CA PRO A 123 -38.38 9.34 16.62
C PRO A 123 -39.57 9.54 15.69
N ALA A 124 -39.51 9.08 14.43
CA ALA A 124 -40.59 9.26 13.46
C ALA A 124 -41.73 8.23 13.58
N MET A 125 -41.52 7.10 14.25
CA MET A 125 -42.56 6.09 14.51
C MET A 125 -43.22 6.24 15.88
N ALA A 126 -42.86 7.26 16.66
CA ALA A 126 -43.40 7.52 17.99
C ALA A 126 -44.54 8.56 18.00
N HIS A 127 -45.07 8.94 16.83
CA HIS A 127 -46.21 9.85 16.66
C HIS A 127 -47.32 9.19 15.85
#